data_AF-A0A2V7DUH0-F1
#
_entry.id   AF-A0A2V7DUH0-F1
#
_cell.length_a   1.000
_cell.length_b   1.000
_cell.length_c   1.000
_cell.angle_alpha   90.00
_cell.angle_beta   90.00
_cell.angle_gamma   90.00
#
_symmetry.space_group_name_H-M   'P 1'
#
loop_
_entity.id
_entity.type
_entity.pdbx_description
1 polymer ?
#
loop_
_entity_poly.entity_id
_entity_poly.type
_entity_poly.pdbx_seq_one_letter_code
_entity_poly.pdbx_strand_id
1 'polypeptide(L)'
;MLVLHAVRGRLPGRRRHREHSVPAPMSDMELATALQQLTDADAGQRQLAVMALEELADAASVEALIAALRDPDATVRRLAVGVLEELGDARAVEPLVSALEDESPAVRTAARTALREFRSGEATPALVAALERADPDVRAAAILALRELRDPRAVDPLRRTLRDPDAVVRREAVTALGYLRERAAVDDLRAALDDADASVRRLAIGALAFFNDPRLLGDFIGALDDGDWQVRREAVIVLGRTEHPGAGPALVRALGDPAWQVVKEAAAGIGQRRVAAVAPLVALLRHAHPDIRKNAATALGAIGALEAVNRLTALTNDDDVEVRKAASRALNEIALAGRVVQ
;
A
#
# COMPACT_ATOMS: atom_id res chain seq x y z
N MET A 1 -19.64 -2.18 9.49
CA MET A 1 -19.18 -3.36 10.25
C MET A 1 -17.88 -3.86 9.64
N LEU A 2 -16.76 -3.33 10.14
CA LEU A 2 -15.41 -3.84 9.85
C LEU A 2 -14.93 -4.47 11.15
N VAL A 3 -14.82 -5.80 11.12
CA VAL A 3 -14.30 -6.59 12.23
C VAL A 3 -12.82 -6.23 12.40
N LEU A 4 -12.50 -5.58 13.52
CA LEU A 4 -11.14 -5.49 14.03
C LEU A 4 -10.64 -6.93 14.30
N HIS A 5 -9.55 -7.32 13.66
CA HIS A 5 -8.62 -8.32 14.20
C HIS A 5 -7.28 -7.63 14.39
N ALA A 6 -7.13 -7.03 15.57
CA ALA A 6 -5.84 -6.75 16.16
C ALA A 6 -5.31 -8.03 16.83
N VAL A 7 -4.00 -8.04 17.04
CA VAL A 7 -3.20 -9.08 17.71
C VAL A 7 -2.74 -10.22 16.78
N ARG A 8 -1.72 -9.91 15.96
CA ARG A 8 -0.75 -10.91 15.51
C ARG A 8 -0.10 -11.55 16.74
N GLY A 9 -0.61 -12.71 17.12
CA GLY A 9 0.14 -13.66 17.92
C GLY A 9 1.48 -13.94 17.25
N ARG A 10 2.52 -14.04 18.07
CA ARG A 10 3.80 -14.66 17.72
C ARG A 10 3.51 -15.96 16.99
N LEU A 11 3.84 -16.04 15.71
CA LEU A 11 3.91 -17.32 15.03
C LEU A 11 5.36 -17.83 15.08
N PRO A 12 5.55 -19.12 15.41
CA PRO A 12 6.85 -19.71 15.61
C PRO A 12 7.55 -19.90 14.26
N GLY A 13 8.88 -20.00 14.31
CA GLY A 13 9.69 -20.33 13.15
C GLY A 13 9.13 -21.53 12.41
N ARG A 14 9.08 -21.44 11.07
CA ARG A 14 8.88 -22.59 10.20
C ARG A 14 10.14 -23.48 10.25
N ARG A 15 10.37 -24.12 11.39
CA ARG A 15 11.19 -25.33 11.46
C ARG A 15 10.26 -26.49 11.12
N ARG A 16 10.35 -27.00 9.89
CA ARG A 16 9.89 -28.34 9.60
C ARG A 16 10.82 -29.30 10.34
N HIS A 17 10.41 -29.76 11.52
CA HIS A 17 10.98 -30.97 12.12
C HIS A 17 10.58 -32.15 11.23
N ARG A 18 11.49 -32.56 10.34
CA ARG A 18 11.57 -33.97 9.94
C ARG A 18 12.51 -34.63 10.95
N GLU A 19 11.92 -35.33 11.92
CA GLU A 19 12.65 -36.29 12.73
C GLU A 19 12.98 -37.52 11.87
N HIS A 20 14.13 -37.51 11.19
CA HIS A 20 14.78 -38.72 10.70
C HIS A 20 16.27 -38.61 10.99
N SER A 21 16.76 -39.60 11.75
CA SER A 21 18.10 -40.16 11.83
C SER A 21 19.29 -39.26 11.53
N VAL A 22 20.23 -39.19 12.48
CA VAL A 22 21.57 -38.59 12.29
C VAL A 22 22.15 -39.02 10.93
N PRO A 23 22.37 -38.11 9.95
CA PRO A 23 23.00 -38.48 8.71
C PRO A 23 24.53 -38.47 8.88
N ALA A 24 25.17 -39.51 8.35
CA ALA A 24 26.61 -39.56 8.08
C ALA A 24 26.96 -38.59 6.91
N PRO A 25 28.23 -38.42 6.50
CA PRO A 25 28.70 -37.30 5.67
C PRO A 25 28.13 -37.37 4.25
N MET A 26 26.99 -36.70 4.02
CA MET A 26 26.31 -36.65 2.72
C MET A 26 26.21 -35.24 2.12
N SER A 27 26.71 -34.18 2.76
CA SER A 27 26.54 -32.79 2.28
C SER A 27 27.62 -32.33 1.29
N ASP A 28 28.89 -32.61 1.56
CA ASP A 28 29.99 -31.88 0.90
C ASP A 28 30.23 -32.34 -0.55
N MET A 29 30.02 -33.64 -0.81
CA MET A 29 30.16 -34.21 -2.16
C MET A 29 29.01 -33.79 -3.07
N GLU A 30 27.77 -33.75 -2.54
CA GLU A 30 26.59 -33.30 -3.27
C GLU A 30 26.68 -31.81 -3.58
N LEU A 31 27.10 -31.00 -2.61
CA LEU A 31 27.40 -29.60 -2.81
C LEU A 31 28.50 -29.41 -3.86
N ALA A 32 29.62 -30.12 -3.76
CA ALA A 32 30.71 -30.00 -4.75
C ALA A 32 30.24 -30.42 -6.16
N THR A 33 29.40 -31.45 -6.27
CA THR A 33 28.83 -31.92 -7.53
C THR A 33 27.90 -30.87 -8.14
N ALA A 34 26.98 -30.32 -7.34
CA ALA A 34 26.06 -29.28 -7.80
C ALA A 34 26.82 -28.01 -8.21
N LEU A 35 27.82 -27.59 -7.43
CA LEU A 35 28.69 -26.45 -7.77
C LEU A 35 29.45 -26.69 -9.08
N GLN A 36 29.95 -27.90 -9.32
CA GLN A 36 30.59 -28.24 -10.59
C GLN A 36 29.62 -28.19 -11.77
N GLN A 37 28.40 -28.73 -11.60
CA GLN A 37 27.36 -28.77 -12.64
C GLN A 37 26.83 -27.38 -13.03
N LEU A 38 27.00 -26.34 -12.20
CA LEU A 38 26.72 -24.96 -12.60
C LEU A 38 27.58 -24.48 -13.77
N THR A 39 28.66 -25.18 -14.12
CA THR A 39 29.52 -24.85 -15.27
C THR A 39 29.30 -25.74 -16.48
N ASP A 40 28.29 -26.61 -16.44
CA ASP A 40 27.99 -27.54 -17.54
C ASP A 40 27.58 -26.78 -18.82
N ALA A 41 27.91 -27.33 -19.99
CA ALA A 41 27.55 -26.76 -21.27
C ALA A 41 26.02 -26.76 -21.49
N ASP A 42 25.32 -27.78 -20.98
CA ASP A 42 23.87 -27.90 -21.09
C ASP A 42 23.15 -27.06 -20.03
N ALA A 43 22.23 -26.20 -20.48
CA ALA A 43 21.43 -25.36 -19.57
C ALA A 43 20.52 -26.19 -18.67
N GLY A 44 20.03 -27.36 -19.14
CA GLY A 44 19.22 -28.26 -18.33
C GLY A 44 19.98 -28.80 -17.12
N GLN A 45 21.24 -29.20 -17.32
CA GLN A 45 22.12 -29.61 -16.21
C GLN A 45 22.38 -28.46 -15.23
N ARG A 46 22.64 -27.25 -15.74
CA ARG A 46 22.80 -26.07 -14.86
C ARG A 46 21.55 -25.73 -14.07
N GLN A 47 20.36 -25.88 -14.66
CA GLN A 47 19.08 -25.69 -13.95
C GLN A 47 18.90 -26.72 -12.83
N LEU A 48 19.17 -28.00 -13.11
CA LEU A 48 19.13 -29.07 -12.10
C LEU A 48 20.13 -28.82 -10.98
N ALA A 49 21.32 -28.29 -11.31
CA ALA A 49 22.31 -27.91 -10.33
C ALA A 49 21.80 -26.81 -9.39
N VAL A 50 21.15 -25.77 -9.91
CA VAL A 50 20.54 -24.72 -9.06
C VAL A 50 19.45 -25.30 -8.17
N MET A 51 18.59 -26.19 -8.69
CA MET A 51 17.55 -26.86 -7.88
C MET A 51 18.15 -27.74 -6.78
N ALA A 52 19.25 -28.43 -7.06
CA ALA A 52 19.96 -29.20 -6.04
C ALA A 52 20.55 -28.30 -4.95
N LEU A 53 21.09 -27.12 -5.32
CA LEU A 53 21.59 -26.14 -4.36
C LEU A 53 20.47 -25.54 -3.50
N GLU A 54 19.26 -25.39 -4.03
CA GLU A 54 18.06 -25.01 -3.25
C GLU A 54 17.76 -26.04 -2.15
N GLU A 55 17.75 -27.33 -2.49
CA GLU A 55 17.49 -28.41 -1.53
C GLU A 55 18.57 -28.50 -0.44
N LEU A 56 19.82 -28.21 -0.79
CA LEU A 56 20.94 -28.20 0.15
C LEU A 56 20.93 -26.98 1.08
N ALA A 57 20.47 -25.82 0.59
CA ALA A 57 20.39 -24.55 1.32
C ALA A 57 21.69 -24.15 2.05
N ASP A 58 22.84 -24.45 1.43
CA ASP A 58 24.16 -24.19 2.01
C ASP A 58 24.70 -22.79 1.66
N ALA A 59 25.12 -22.02 2.66
CA ALA A 59 25.70 -20.69 2.50
C ALA A 59 27.00 -20.66 1.69
N ALA A 60 27.72 -21.79 1.56
CA ALA A 60 28.89 -21.92 0.70
C ALA A 60 28.53 -21.79 -0.79
N SER A 61 27.27 -22.01 -1.17
CA SER A 61 26.80 -21.89 -2.55
C SER A 61 26.53 -20.45 -3.00
N VAL A 62 26.49 -19.48 -2.07
CA VAL A 62 26.08 -18.09 -2.35
C VAL A 62 26.90 -17.46 -3.48
N GLU A 63 28.23 -17.60 -3.46
CA GLU A 63 29.09 -16.99 -4.50
C GLU A 63 28.85 -17.63 -5.89
N ALA A 64 28.61 -18.94 -5.93
CA ALA A 64 28.33 -19.64 -7.19
C ALA A 64 26.95 -19.29 -7.73
N LEU A 65 25.95 -19.14 -6.86
CA LEU A 65 24.61 -18.68 -7.22
C LEU A 65 24.62 -17.21 -7.68
N ILE A 66 25.43 -16.35 -7.05
CA ILE A 66 25.67 -14.97 -7.52
C ILE A 66 26.29 -14.99 -8.93
N ALA A 67 27.24 -15.88 -9.20
CA ALA A 67 27.78 -16.03 -10.55
C ALA A 67 26.72 -16.52 -11.56
N ALA A 68 25.84 -17.43 -11.15
CA ALA A 68 24.73 -17.95 -11.96
C ALA A 68 23.68 -16.88 -12.33
N LEU A 69 23.64 -15.72 -11.64
CA LEU A 69 22.85 -14.56 -12.08
C LEU A 69 23.33 -13.95 -13.40
N ARG A 70 24.49 -14.37 -13.92
CA ARG A 70 25.01 -13.96 -15.24
C ARG A 70 24.96 -15.08 -16.28
N ASP A 71 24.25 -16.17 -15.98
CA ASP A 71 24.11 -17.30 -16.90
C ASP A 71 23.45 -16.87 -18.22
N PRO A 72 23.89 -17.37 -19.40
CA PRO A 72 23.22 -17.08 -20.67
C PRO A 72 21.76 -17.56 -20.72
N ASP A 73 21.39 -18.59 -19.95
CA ASP A 73 20.01 -19.07 -19.86
C ASP A 73 19.21 -18.32 -18.79
N ALA A 74 18.12 -17.67 -19.21
CA ALA A 74 17.28 -16.89 -18.31
C ALA A 74 16.57 -17.73 -17.24
N THR A 75 16.39 -19.04 -17.46
CA THR A 75 15.79 -19.92 -16.45
C THR A 75 16.78 -20.20 -15.33
N VAL A 76 18.06 -20.45 -15.65
CA VAL A 76 19.14 -20.56 -14.66
C VAL A 76 19.22 -19.29 -13.82
N ARG A 77 19.28 -18.11 -14.46
CA ARG A 77 19.31 -16.82 -13.73
C ARG A 77 18.12 -16.67 -12.79
N ARG A 78 16.89 -16.96 -13.27
CA ARG A 78 15.67 -16.85 -12.48
C ARG A 78 15.65 -17.84 -11.31
N LEU A 79 16.11 -19.08 -11.50
CA LEU A 79 16.21 -20.07 -10.42
C LEU A 79 17.24 -19.60 -9.38
N ALA A 80 18.39 -19.09 -9.81
CA ALA A 80 19.43 -18.60 -8.92
C ALA A 80 18.92 -17.45 -8.03
N VAL A 81 18.11 -16.54 -8.58
CA VAL A 81 17.41 -15.51 -7.79
C VAL A 81 16.57 -16.13 -6.66
N GLY A 82 15.79 -17.16 -6.95
CA GLY A 82 14.94 -17.83 -5.96
C GLY A 82 15.73 -18.49 -4.84
N VAL A 83 16.83 -19.17 -5.17
CA VAL A 83 17.70 -19.78 -4.15
C VAL A 83 18.39 -18.70 -3.30
N LEU A 84 18.87 -17.61 -3.92
CA LEU A 84 19.48 -16.50 -3.18
C LEU A 84 18.49 -15.77 -2.25
N GLU A 85 17.21 -15.69 -2.63
CA GLU A 85 16.14 -15.21 -1.76
C GLU A 85 15.99 -16.10 -0.51
N GLU A 86 15.92 -17.42 -0.70
CA GLU A 86 15.73 -18.36 0.41
C GLU A 86 16.93 -18.38 1.37
N LEU A 87 18.15 -18.29 0.83
CA LEU A 87 19.37 -18.19 1.63
C LEU A 87 19.43 -16.87 2.42
N GLY A 88 18.89 -15.78 1.88
CA GLY A 88 18.78 -14.48 2.56
C GLY A 88 20.12 -13.82 2.88
N ASP A 89 21.22 -14.22 2.22
CA ASP A 89 22.56 -13.70 2.45
C ASP A 89 22.72 -12.30 1.84
N ALA A 90 23.12 -11.32 2.66
CA ALA A 90 23.21 -9.92 2.24
C ALA A 90 24.20 -9.68 1.07
N ARG A 91 25.17 -10.57 0.86
CA ARG A 91 26.08 -10.51 -0.31
C ARG A 91 25.35 -10.59 -1.64
N ALA A 92 24.17 -11.22 -1.67
CA ALA A 92 23.36 -11.35 -2.88
C ALA A 92 22.59 -10.08 -3.25
N VAL A 93 22.47 -9.09 -2.34
CA VAL A 93 21.58 -7.94 -2.55
C VAL A 93 22.02 -7.06 -3.72
N GLU A 94 23.31 -6.74 -3.86
CA GLU A 94 23.79 -5.94 -4.99
C GLU A 94 23.67 -6.69 -6.34
N PRO A 95 24.03 -7.99 -6.44
CA PRO A 95 23.77 -8.78 -7.62
C PRO A 95 22.28 -8.87 -7.99
N LEU A 96 21.40 -9.00 -7.00
CA LEU A 96 19.95 -9.00 -7.19
C LEU A 96 19.41 -7.64 -7.62
N VAL A 97 19.99 -6.53 -7.13
CA VAL A 97 19.71 -5.18 -7.65
C VAL A 97 20.08 -5.10 -9.13
N SER A 98 21.23 -5.62 -9.54
CA SER A 98 21.61 -5.67 -10.96
C SER A 98 20.67 -6.56 -11.78
N ALA A 99 20.13 -7.64 -11.21
CA ALA A 99 19.15 -8.50 -11.87
C ALA A 99 17.77 -7.83 -12.09
N LEU A 100 17.50 -6.66 -11.48
CA LEU A 100 16.34 -5.84 -11.83
C LEU A 100 16.45 -5.24 -13.23
N GLU A 101 17.65 -5.17 -13.80
CA GLU A 101 17.92 -4.63 -15.15
C GLU A 101 18.09 -5.77 -16.19
N ASP A 102 17.79 -7.02 -15.80
CA ASP A 102 17.92 -8.18 -16.68
C ASP A 102 17.05 -8.08 -17.94
N GLU A 103 17.53 -8.58 -19.08
CA GLU A 103 16.77 -8.63 -20.34
C GLU A 103 15.43 -9.38 -20.21
N SER A 104 15.39 -10.42 -19.36
CA SER A 104 14.24 -11.29 -19.15
C SER A 104 13.28 -10.68 -18.14
N PRO A 105 12.02 -10.39 -18.53
CA PRO A 105 11.00 -9.89 -17.59
C PRO A 105 10.75 -10.83 -16.40
N ALA A 106 10.95 -12.13 -16.59
CA ALA A 106 10.80 -13.14 -15.54
C ALA A 106 11.90 -13.01 -14.47
N VAL A 107 13.15 -12.74 -14.89
CA VAL A 107 14.27 -12.51 -13.96
C VAL A 107 14.07 -11.20 -13.22
N ARG A 108 13.73 -10.10 -13.91
CA ARG A 108 13.42 -8.81 -13.25
C ARG A 108 12.32 -8.94 -12.19
N THR A 109 11.26 -9.68 -12.51
CA THR A 109 10.14 -9.92 -11.59
C THR A 109 10.56 -10.76 -10.37
N ALA A 110 11.40 -11.78 -10.59
CA ALA A 110 11.96 -12.59 -9.52
C ALA A 110 12.85 -11.73 -8.62
N ALA A 111 13.76 -10.95 -9.19
CA ALA A 111 14.69 -10.09 -8.43
C ALA A 111 13.95 -9.06 -7.57
N ARG A 112 12.90 -8.44 -8.11
CA ARG A 112 12.03 -7.52 -7.35
C ARG A 112 11.32 -8.20 -6.19
N THR A 113 10.86 -9.44 -6.37
CA THR A 113 10.24 -10.21 -5.29
C THR A 113 11.27 -10.57 -4.23
N ALA A 114 12.40 -11.11 -4.65
CA ALA A 114 13.50 -11.52 -3.78
C ALA A 114 14.00 -10.38 -2.88
N LEU A 115 14.30 -9.21 -3.47
CA LEU A 115 14.79 -8.04 -2.72
C LEU A 115 13.81 -7.57 -1.63
N ARG A 116 12.50 -7.76 -1.84
CA ARG A 116 11.48 -7.45 -0.83
C ARG A 116 11.41 -8.45 0.30
N GLU A 117 12.04 -9.61 0.21
CA GLU A 117 12.07 -10.63 1.25
C GLU A 117 13.31 -10.55 2.16
N PHE A 118 14.33 -9.77 1.79
CA PHE A 118 15.47 -9.51 2.67
C PHE A 118 15.04 -8.77 3.94
N ARG A 119 15.48 -9.28 5.09
CA ARG A 119 15.18 -8.71 6.43
C ARG A 119 16.42 -8.26 7.19
N SER A 120 17.62 -8.54 6.68
CA SER A 120 18.87 -8.13 7.32
C SER A 120 19.18 -6.66 6.99
N GLY A 121 19.51 -5.87 8.03
CA GLY A 121 19.98 -4.49 7.85
C GLY A 121 21.29 -4.39 7.07
N GLU A 122 22.03 -5.49 6.89
CA GLU A 122 23.21 -5.53 6.01
C GLU A 122 22.85 -5.28 4.54
N ALA A 123 21.59 -5.48 4.14
CA ALA A 123 21.09 -5.14 2.81
C ALA A 123 20.95 -3.63 2.58
N THR A 124 20.81 -2.83 3.66
CA THR A 124 20.49 -1.41 3.57
C THR A 124 21.48 -0.61 2.71
N PRO A 125 22.81 -0.74 2.83
CA PRO A 125 23.75 0.03 2.01
C PRO A 125 23.59 -0.23 0.51
N ALA A 126 23.40 -1.49 0.10
CA ALA A 126 23.21 -1.85 -1.31
C ALA A 126 21.88 -1.31 -1.86
N LEU A 127 20.80 -1.43 -1.08
CA LEU A 127 19.49 -0.89 -1.46
C LEU A 127 19.47 0.64 -1.50
N VAL A 128 20.19 1.32 -0.59
CA VAL A 128 20.35 2.78 -0.63
C VAL A 128 21.14 3.21 -1.87
N ALA A 129 22.21 2.50 -2.22
CA ALA A 129 22.95 2.77 -3.46
C ALA A 129 22.09 2.54 -4.71
N ALA A 130 21.13 1.61 -4.67
CA ALA A 130 20.20 1.36 -5.76
C ALA A 130 19.23 2.53 -6.03
N LEU A 131 19.02 3.43 -5.06
CA LEU A 131 18.23 4.66 -5.26
C LEU A 131 18.89 5.66 -6.21
N GLU A 132 20.17 5.49 -6.54
CA GLU A 132 20.91 6.37 -7.46
C GLU A 132 21.09 5.74 -8.84
N ARG A 133 20.45 4.59 -9.11
CA ARG A 133 20.51 3.91 -10.41
C ARG A 133 19.72 4.68 -11.48
N ALA A 134 20.17 4.57 -12.72
CA ALA A 134 19.60 5.32 -13.85
C ALA A 134 18.14 4.89 -14.14
N ASP A 135 17.85 3.59 -14.02
CA ASP A 135 16.52 3.04 -14.28
C ASP A 135 15.53 3.36 -13.13
N PRO A 136 14.41 4.06 -13.40
CA PRO A 136 13.38 4.34 -12.39
C PRO A 136 12.75 3.08 -11.80
N ASP A 137 12.65 1.97 -12.54
CA ASP A 137 12.09 0.72 -12.02
C ASP A 137 12.99 0.12 -10.94
N VAL A 138 14.32 0.26 -11.09
CA VAL A 138 15.30 -0.16 -10.07
C VAL A 138 15.16 0.69 -8.81
N ARG A 139 15.07 2.02 -8.97
CA ARG A 139 14.87 2.94 -7.84
C ARG A 139 13.56 2.64 -7.10
N ALA A 140 12.47 2.40 -7.83
CA ALA A 140 11.18 2.04 -7.26
C ALA A 140 11.21 0.70 -6.50
N ALA A 141 11.86 -0.33 -7.07
CA ALA A 141 12.05 -1.62 -6.40
C ALA A 141 12.87 -1.50 -5.11
N ALA A 142 13.93 -0.67 -5.14
CA ALA A 142 14.75 -0.40 -3.96
C ALA A 142 13.95 0.30 -2.85
N ILE A 143 13.11 1.29 -3.19
CA ILE A 143 12.20 1.94 -2.22
C ILE A 143 11.28 0.91 -1.55
N LEU A 144 10.69 0.02 -2.33
CA LEU A 144 9.82 -1.04 -1.80
C LEU A 144 10.57 -1.98 -0.86
N ALA A 145 11.78 -2.40 -1.21
CA ALA A 145 12.61 -3.25 -0.35
C ALA A 145 13.01 -2.54 0.95
N LEU A 146 13.44 -1.29 0.89
CA LEU A 146 13.78 -0.46 2.05
C LEU A 146 12.58 -0.27 3.00
N ARG A 147 11.36 -0.12 2.45
CA ARG A 147 10.13 -0.05 3.24
C ARG A 147 9.87 -1.33 4.04
N GLU A 148 10.09 -2.50 3.44
CA GLU A 148 9.91 -3.78 4.16
C GLU A 148 10.99 -4.00 5.22
N LEU A 149 12.22 -3.53 4.95
CA LEU A 149 13.36 -3.65 5.85
C LEU A 149 13.22 -2.77 7.10
N ARG A 150 12.60 -1.58 6.97
CA ARG A 150 12.35 -0.63 8.07
C ARG A 150 13.62 -0.18 8.81
N ASP A 151 14.74 -0.13 8.10
CA ASP A 151 16.00 0.33 8.66
C ASP A 151 16.03 1.86 8.74
N PRO A 152 16.22 2.47 9.93
CA PRO A 152 16.28 3.92 10.08
C PRO A 152 17.34 4.61 9.22
N ARG A 153 18.42 3.90 8.84
CA ARG A 153 19.47 4.43 7.96
C ARG A 153 18.95 4.76 6.55
N ALA A 154 17.81 4.19 6.16
CA ALA A 154 17.18 4.42 4.87
C ALA A 154 16.28 5.68 4.82
N VAL A 155 15.95 6.28 5.97
CA VAL A 155 14.96 7.37 6.03
C VAL A 155 15.39 8.61 5.24
N ASP A 156 16.61 9.12 5.47
CA ASP A 156 17.10 10.28 4.72
C ASP A 156 17.28 10.01 3.22
N PRO A 157 17.83 8.87 2.78
CA PRO A 157 17.79 8.47 1.38
C PRO A 157 16.37 8.45 0.78
N LEU A 158 15.41 7.83 1.45
CA LEU A 158 14.00 7.80 1.01
C LEU A 158 13.36 9.20 0.94
N ARG A 159 13.73 10.12 1.84
CA ARG A 159 13.26 11.51 1.79
C ARG A 159 13.77 12.24 0.54
N ARG A 160 14.97 11.92 0.05
CA ARG A 160 15.51 12.52 -1.19
C ARG A 160 14.73 12.07 -2.43
N THR A 161 14.25 10.82 -2.46
CA THR A 161 13.49 10.30 -3.62
C THR A 161 12.09 10.88 -3.77
N LEU A 162 11.60 11.66 -2.80
CA LEU A 162 10.43 12.53 -2.98
C LEU A 162 10.65 13.63 -4.03
N ARG A 163 11.91 13.90 -4.43
CA ARG A 163 12.27 14.87 -5.48
C ARG A 163 12.76 14.18 -6.76
N ASP A 164 12.54 12.88 -6.90
CA ASP A 164 12.95 12.13 -8.08
C ASP A 164 12.30 12.69 -9.36
N PRO A 165 13.00 12.75 -10.50
CA PRO A 165 12.40 13.21 -11.76
C PRO A 165 11.21 12.33 -12.20
N ASP A 166 11.23 11.04 -11.88
CA ASP A 166 10.19 10.10 -12.25
C ASP A 166 9.04 10.07 -11.23
N ALA A 167 7.81 10.26 -11.72
CA ALA A 167 6.63 10.30 -10.86
C ALA A 167 6.34 8.94 -10.19
N VAL A 168 6.65 7.82 -10.83
CA VAL A 168 6.48 6.48 -10.22
C VAL A 168 7.37 6.36 -8.99
N VAL A 169 8.64 6.77 -9.09
CA VAL A 169 9.58 6.76 -7.96
C VAL A 169 9.10 7.65 -6.83
N ARG A 170 8.62 8.87 -7.13
CA ARG A 170 8.06 9.77 -6.10
C ARG A 170 6.84 9.18 -5.40
N ARG A 171 5.94 8.50 -6.13
CA ARG A 171 4.77 7.82 -5.54
C ARG A 171 5.19 6.71 -4.58
N GLU A 172 6.20 5.92 -4.95
CA GLU A 172 6.72 4.87 -4.06
C GLU A 172 7.38 5.47 -2.82
N ALA A 173 8.12 6.58 -2.97
CA ALA A 173 8.73 7.30 -1.84
C ALA A 173 7.68 7.79 -0.84
N VAL A 174 6.62 8.46 -1.33
CA VAL A 174 5.48 8.89 -0.51
C VAL A 174 4.86 7.70 0.24
N THR A 175 4.59 6.61 -0.47
CA THR A 175 3.98 5.40 0.09
C THR A 175 4.87 4.77 1.17
N ALA A 176 6.18 4.68 0.92
CA ALA A 176 7.14 4.11 1.85
C ALA A 176 7.24 4.95 3.14
N LEU A 177 7.43 6.25 3.03
CA LEU A 177 7.56 7.15 4.18
C LEU A 177 6.27 7.23 5.01
N GLY A 178 5.10 7.23 4.35
CA GLY A 178 3.81 7.16 5.04
C GLY A 178 3.61 5.85 5.80
N TYR A 179 4.02 4.71 5.21
CA TYR A 179 3.93 3.39 5.85
C TYR A 179 4.88 3.25 7.05
N LEU A 180 6.11 3.76 6.92
CA LEU A 180 7.10 3.79 7.99
C LEU A 180 6.72 4.78 9.12
N ARG A 181 5.85 5.74 8.84
CA ARG A 181 5.41 6.80 9.77
C ARG A 181 6.58 7.64 10.29
N GLU A 182 7.53 7.93 9.41
CA GLU A 182 8.71 8.70 9.73
C GLU A 182 8.35 10.18 9.97
N ARG A 183 8.31 10.59 11.24
CA ARG A 183 7.91 11.96 11.60
C ARG A 183 8.82 13.04 10.99
N ALA A 184 10.09 12.71 10.78
CA ALA A 184 11.04 13.59 10.11
C ALA A 184 10.69 13.86 8.64
N ALA A 185 9.85 13.05 8.02
CA ALA A 185 9.41 13.20 6.64
C ALA A 185 8.10 13.98 6.49
N VAL A 186 7.46 14.45 7.57
CA VAL A 186 6.16 15.14 7.48
C VAL A 186 6.24 16.39 6.62
N ASP A 187 7.27 17.22 6.79
CA ASP A 187 7.41 18.44 5.99
C ASP A 187 7.71 18.14 4.52
N ASP A 188 8.48 17.08 4.23
CA ASP A 188 8.71 16.65 2.84
C ASP A 188 7.43 16.08 2.21
N LEU A 189 6.62 15.32 2.97
CA LEU A 189 5.32 14.82 2.52
C LEU A 189 4.30 15.95 2.32
N ARG A 190 4.36 17.02 3.12
CA ARG A 190 3.57 18.23 2.89
C ARG A 190 3.96 18.90 1.59
N ALA A 191 5.25 19.00 1.28
CA ALA A 191 5.70 19.55 -0.01
C ALA A 191 5.20 18.72 -1.20
N ALA A 192 5.05 17.40 -1.03
CA ALA A 192 4.48 16.52 -2.07
C ALA A 192 2.98 16.76 -2.34
N LEU A 193 2.27 17.55 -1.52
CA LEU A 193 0.91 18.00 -1.81
C LEU A 193 0.85 19.00 -2.98
N ASP A 194 1.98 19.58 -3.38
CA ASP A 194 2.09 20.51 -4.52
C ASP A 194 2.77 19.85 -5.74
N ASP A 195 2.92 18.52 -5.75
CA ASP A 195 3.56 17.79 -6.85
C ASP A 195 2.81 17.97 -8.18
N ALA A 196 3.56 18.01 -9.29
CA ALA A 196 2.97 18.11 -10.63
C ALA A 196 2.05 16.92 -10.97
N ASP A 197 2.36 15.73 -10.46
CA ASP A 197 1.57 14.52 -10.67
C ASP A 197 0.47 14.39 -9.61
N ALA A 198 -0.79 14.30 -10.06
CA ALA A 198 -1.95 14.20 -9.18
C ALA A 198 -1.96 12.92 -8.33
N SER A 199 -1.36 11.82 -8.81
CA SER A 199 -1.25 10.59 -8.02
C SER A 199 -0.27 10.75 -6.86
N VAL A 200 0.82 11.51 -7.04
CA VAL A 200 1.73 11.87 -5.94
C VAL A 200 0.99 12.71 -4.89
N ARG A 201 0.32 13.79 -5.30
CA ARG A 201 -0.47 14.64 -4.38
C ARG A 201 -1.52 13.84 -3.61
N ARG A 202 -2.25 12.96 -4.30
CA ARG A 202 -3.26 12.07 -3.68
C ARG A 202 -2.62 11.14 -2.65
N LEU A 203 -1.50 10.49 -2.98
CA LEU A 203 -0.80 9.61 -2.04
C LEU A 203 -0.24 10.38 -0.85
N ALA A 204 0.20 11.62 -1.04
CA ALA A 204 0.71 12.46 0.03
C ALA A 204 -0.37 12.76 1.08
N ILE A 205 -1.61 13.03 0.67
CA ILE A 205 -2.78 13.16 1.57
C ILE A 205 -2.97 11.89 2.40
N GLY A 206 -2.98 10.71 1.76
CA GLY A 206 -3.14 9.43 2.44
C GLY A 206 -1.98 9.11 3.39
N ALA A 207 -0.74 9.42 2.99
CA ALA A 207 0.45 9.23 3.80
C ALA A 207 0.44 10.12 5.05
N LEU A 208 0.12 11.41 4.88
CA LEU A 208 0.00 12.39 5.97
C LEU A 208 -1.10 12.00 6.98
N ALA A 209 -2.18 11.36 6.52
CA ALA A 209 -3.24 10.88 7.40
C ALA A 209 -2.76 9.83 8.43
N PHE A 210 -1.71 9.04 8.13
CA PHE A 210 -1.18 8.04 9.08
C PHE A 210 -0.55 8.64 10.34
N PHE A 211 -0.17 9.92 10.30
CA PHE A 211 0.44 10.60 11.44
C PHE A 211 -0.58 11.03 12.51
N ASN A 212 -1.88 11.10 12.15
CA ASN A 212 -2.96 11.56 13.03
C ASN A 212 -2.64 12.90 13.72
N ASP A 213 -1.96 13.81 13.02
CA ASP A 213 -1.58 15.12 13.55
C ASP A 213 -2.70 16.14 13.28
N PRO A 214 -3.33 16.72 14.32
CA PRO A 214 -4.36 17.75 14.19
C PRO A 214 -3.93 18.96 13.34
N ARG A 215 -2.63 19.27 13.31
CA ARG A 215 -2.07 20.41 12.56
C ARG A 215 -2.17 20.22 11.05
N LEU A 216 -2.36 18.98 10.58
CA LEU A 216 -2.52 18.65 9.15
C LEU A 216 -3.94 18.92 8.62
N LEU A 217 -4.88 19.33 9.47
CA LEU A 217 -6.24 19.63 9.02
C LEU A 217 -6.26 20.68 7.90
N GLY A 218 -5.45 21.73 8.03
CA GLY A 218 -5.38 22.79 7.03
C GLY A 218 -4.97 22.26 5.66
N ASP A 219 -4.04 21.30 5.61
CA ASP A 219 -3.59 20.66 4.39
C ASP A 219 -4.71 19.84 3.73
N PHE A 220 -5.43 19.05 4.51
CA PHE A 220 -6.55 18.26 4.00
C PHE A 220 -7.71 19.14 3.52
N ILE A 221 -7.96 20.27 4.19
CA ILE A 221 -8.97 21.24 3.76
C ILE A 221 -8.53 21.93 2.46
N GLY A 222 -7.27 22.31 2.33
CA GLY A 222 -6.72 22.92 1.11
C GLY A 222 -6.76 21.98 -0.08
N ALA A 223 -6.51 20.68 0.13
CA ALA A 223 -6.58 19.66 -0.92
C ALA A 223 -7.99 19.45 -1.51
N LEU A 224 -9.05 19.98 -0.88
CA LEU A 224 -10.39 20.03 -1.48
C LEU A 224 -10.51 21.04 -2.63
N ASP A 225 -9.50 21.87 -2.86
CA ASP A 225 -9.45 22.83 -3.96
C ASP A 225 -8.52 22.37 -5.09
N ASP A 226 -8.02 21.12 -5.03
CA ASP A 226 -7.17 20.53 -6.06
C ASP A 226 -7.90 20.39 -7.41
N GLY A 227 -7.17 20.63 -8.51
CA GLY A 227 -7.71 20.49 -9.86
C GLY A 227 -8.17 19.07 -10.21
N ASP A 228 -7.55 18.04 -9.61
CA ASP A 228 -7.88 16.64 -9.83
C ASP A 228 -8.90 16.12 -8.81
N TRP A 229 -9.99 15.53 -9.31
CA TRP A 229 -11.09 15.04 -8.46
C TRP A 229 -10.68 13.87 -7.56
N GLN A 230 -9.67 13.08 -7.93
CA GLN A 230 -9.17 11.97 -7.13
C GLN A 230 -8.42 12.47 -5.89
N VAL A 231 -7.70 13.59 -6.03
CA VAL A 231 -7.03 14.27 -4.91
C VAL A 231 -8.07 14.82 -3.94
N ARG A 232 -9.06 15.59 -4.45
CA ARG A 232 -10.17 16.10 -3.65
C ARG A 232 -10.94 14.98 -2.93
N ARG A 233 -11.18 13.86 -3.63
CA ARG A 233 -11.84 12.69 -3.05
C ARG A 233 -11.04 12.10 -1.89
N GLU A 234 -9.73 11.96 -2.03
CA GLU A 234 -8.87 11.44 -0.96
C GLU A 234 -8.90 12.37 0.27
N ALA A 235 -8.85 13.70 0.04
CA ALA A 235 -9.01 14.69 1.11
C ALA A 235 -10.33 14.53 1.86
N VAL A 236 -11.45 14.37 1.14
CA VAL A 236 -12.76 14.09 1.75
C VAL A 236 -12.76 12.81 2.60
N ILE A 237 -12.14 11.73 2.11
CA ILE A 237 -12.05 10.46 2.85
C ILE A 237 -11.28 10.65 4.15
N VAL A 238 -10.14 11.36 4.11
CA VAL A 238 -9.33 11.66 5.30
C VAL A 238 -10.10 12.55 6.27
N LEU A 239 -10.76 13.61 5.79
CA LEU A 239 -11.61 14.49 6.60
C LEU A 239 -12.82 13.77 7.22
N GLY A 240 -13.36 12.74 6.55
CA GLY A 240 -14.43 11.90 7.07
C GLY A 240 -13.99 10.99 8.22
N ARG A 241 -12.69 10.67 8.30
CA ARG A 241 -12.12 9.73 9.30
C ARG A 241 -11.38 10.42 10.44
N THR A 242 -10.86 11.63 10.23
CA THR A 242 -10.21 12.40 11.30
C THR A 242 -11.20 12.71 12.41
N GLU A 243 -10.72 12.83 13.65
CA GLU A 243 -11.53 13.24 14.80
C GLU A 243 -11.67 14.76 14.90
N HIS A 244 -10.88 15.51 14.15
CA HIS A 244 -10.79 16.96 14.27
C HIS A 244 -12.14 17.66 14.01
N PRO A 245 -12.67 18.48 14.94
CA PRO A 245 -14.00 19.10 14.81
C PRO A 245 -14.14 19.99 13.56
N GLY A 246 -13.07 20.69 13.18
CA GLY A 246 -13.03 21.52 11.96
C GLY A 246 -13.24 20.78 10.63
N ALA A 247 -13.24 19.44 10.59
CA ALA A 247 -13.51 18.69 9.36
C ALA A 247 -14.99 18.76 8.91
N GLY A 248 -15.93 18.99 9.84
CA GLY A 248 -17.37 18.99 9.54
C GLY A 248 -17.76 20.02 8.47
N PRO A 249 -17.46 21.32 8.66
CA PRO A 249 -17.74 22.35 7.65
C PRO A 249 -17.10 22.07 6.29
N ALA A 250 -15.89 21.51 6.27
CA ALA A 250 -15.19 21.16 5.03
C ALA A 250 -15.90 20.04 4.26
N LEU A 251 -16.40 19.01 4.96
CA LEU A 251 -17.21 17.95 4.34
C LEU A 251 -18.53 18.49 3.78
N VAL A 252 -19.18 19.42 4.48
CA VAL A 252 -20.41 20.07 3.99
C VAL A 252 -20.13 20.87 2.72
N ARG A 253 -19.00 21.60 2.67
CA ARG A 253 -18.55 22.30 1.46
C ARG A 253 -18.35 21.32 0.29
N ALA A 254 -17.76 20.16 0.54
CA ALA A 254 -17.49 19.14 -0.48
C ALA A 254 -18.76 18.48 -1.08
N LEU A 255 -19.95 18.68 -0.49
CA LEU A 255 -21.21 18.24 -1.11
C LEU A 255 -21.55 19.03 -2.40
N GLY A 256 -20.92 20.18 -2.61
CA GLY A 256 -21.07 20.99 -3.83
C GLY A 256 -20.03 20.69 -4.92
N ASP A 257 -19.21 19.65 -4.76
CA ASP A 257 -18.16 19.31 -5.74
C ASP A 257 -18.75 18.90 -7.11
N PRO A 258 -18.13 19.30 -8.24
CA PRO A 258 -18.60 18.88 -9.56
C PRO A 258 -18.46 17.37 -9.82
N ALA A 259 -17.52 16.69 -9.15
CA ALA A 259 -17.33 15.26 -9.29
C ALA A 259 -18.23 14.49 -8.33
N TRP A 260 -19.15 13.69 -8.88
CA TRP A 260 -20.10 12.90 -8.09
C TRP A 260 -19.41 11.96 -7.09
N GLN A 261 -18.20 11.48 -7.40
CA GLN A 261 -17.40 10.65 -6.51
C GLN A 261 -17.03 11.39 -5.22
N VAL A 262 -16.67 12.67 -5.31
CA VAL A 262 -16.32 13.51 -4.16
C VAL A 262 -17.58 13.77 -3.32
N VAL A 263 -18.69 14.14 -3.95
CA VAL A 263 -19.98 14.37 -3.28
C VAL A 263 -20.45 13.12 -2.53
N LYS A 264 -20.32 11.94 -3.16
CA LYS A 264 -20.68 10.65 -2.55
C LYS A 264 -19.86 10.38 -1.28
N GLU A 265 -18.54 10.58 -1.32
CA GLU A 265 -17.67 10.38 -0.15
C GLU A 265 -17.94 11.46 0.92
N ALA A 266 -18.29 12.68 0.53
CA ALA A 266 -18.59 13.76 1.45
C ALA A 266 -19.86 13.46 2.27
N ALA A 267 -20.92 12.98 1.60
CA ALA A 267 -22.13 12.53 2.28
C ALA A 267 -21.83 11.37 3.25
N ALA A 268 -21.00 10.41 2.84
CA ALA A 268 -20.58 9.30 3.71
C ALA A 268 -19.81 9.79 4.95
N GLY A 269 -18.83 10.69 4.77
CA GLY A 269 -18.05 11.27 5.84
C GLY A 269 -18.90 12.08 6.83
N ILE A 270 -19.88 12.84 6.33
CA ILE A 270 -20.85 13.56 7.15
C ILE A 270 -21.66 12.60 8.02
N GLY A 271 -22.16 11.51 7.45
CA GLY A 271 -22.88 10.47 8.19
C GLY A 271 -22.02 9.79 9.25
N GLN A 272 -20.80 9.38 8.89
CA GLN A 272 -19.85 8.74 9.80
C GLN A 272 -19.52 9.64 11.01
N ARG A 273 -19.39 10.95 10.77
CA ARG A 273 -19.09 11.94 11.80
C ARG A 273 -20.32 12.56 12.46
N ARG A 274 -21.53 12.17 12.01
CA ARG A 274 -22.81 12.76 12.44
C ARG A 274 -22.82 14.30 12.39
N VAL A 275 -22.24 14.88 11.33
CA VAL A 275 -22.21 16.34 11.14
C VAL A 275 -23.62 16.83 10.86
N ALA A 276 -24.09 17.83 11.61
CA ALA A 276 -25.43 18.40 11.45
C ALA A 276 -25.56 19.17 10.12
N ALA A 277 -25.88 18.46 9.04
CA ALA A 277 -25.96 18.98 7.67
C ALA A 277 -27.26 18.54 6.96
N VAL A 278 -28.38 18.63 7.68
CA VAL A 278 -29.68 18.09 7.22
C VAL A 278 -30.12 18.67 5.88
N ALA A 279 -30.14 20.01 5.73
CA ALA A 279 -30.67 20.64 4.52
C ALA A 279 -29.86 20.30 3.24
N PRO A 280 -28.50 20.40 3.22
CA PRO A 280 -27.71 19.95 2.08
C PRO A 280 -27.92 18.47 1.72
N LEU A 281 -27.97 17.58 2.72
CA LEU A 281 -28.19 16.14 2.49
C LEU A 281 -29.59 15.85 1.93
N VAL A 282 -30.62 16.55 2.41
CA VAL A 282 -31.98 16.43 1.88
C VAL A 282 -32.05 16.83 0.40
N ALA A 283 -31.30 17.86 -0.01
CA ALA A 283 -31.22 18.24 -1.43
C ALA A 283 -30.63 17.10 -2.29
N LEU A 284 -29.63 16.39 -1.78
CA LEU A 284 -28.99 15.27 -2.47
C LEU A 284 -29.88 14.02 -2.64
N LEU A 285 -30.98 13.89 -1.91
CA LEU A 285 -31.95 12.79 -2.10
C LEU A 285 -32.65 12.85 -3.46
N ARG A 286 -32.50 13.94 -4.22
CA ARG A 286 -33.02 14.09 -5.59
C ARG A 286 -31.93 14.04 -6.65
N HIS A 287 -30.70 13.72 -6.26
CA HIS A 287 -29.57 13.71 -7.19
C HIS A 287 -29.72 12.61 -8.25
N ALA A 288 -29.29 12.86 -9.49
CA ALA A 288 -29.41 11.91 -10.59
C ALA A 288 -28.67 10.59 -10.30
N HIS A 289 -27.50 10.68 -9.69
CA HIS A 289 -26.67 9.51 -9.36
C HIS A 289 -27.21 8.76 -8.11
N PRO A 290 -27.52 7.46 -8.20
CA PRO A 290 -28.12 6.68 -7.10
C PRO A 290 -27.22 6.57 -5.88
N ASP A 291 -25.90 6.39 -6.05
CA ASP A 291 -24.98 6.33 -4.91
C ASP A 291 -24.98 7.59 -4.03
N ILE A 292 -25.22 8.77 -4.62
CA ILE A 292 -25.33 10.02 -3.85
C ILE A 292 -26.61 10.01 -3.03
N ARG A 293 -27.75 9.62 -3.62
CA ARG A 293 -29.02 9.50 -2.91
C ARG A 293 -28.93 8.50 -1.74
N LYS A 294 -28.33 7.33 -2.00
CA LYS A 294 -28.08 6.27 -1.01
C LYS A 294 -27.26 6.76 0.17
N ASN A 295 -26.14 7.45 -0.09
CA ASN A 295 -25.27 7.95 0.96
C ASN A 295 -25.88 9.12 1.72
N ALA A 296 -26.61 10.01 1.03
CA ALA A 296 -27.35 11.09 1.68
C ALA A 296 -28.43 10.55 2.61
N ALA A 297 -29.19 9.53 2.18
CA ALA A 297 -30.19 8.87 3.01
C ALA A 297 -29.55 8.24 4.26
N THR A 298 -28.46 7.50 4.06
CA THR A 298 -27.69 6.88 5.16
C THR A 298 -27.17 7.92 6.14
N ALA A 299 -26.63 9.04 5.66
CA ALA A 299 -26.14 10.12 6.50
C ALA A 299 -27.25 10.77 7.34
N LEU A 300 -28.41 11.03 6.74
CA LEU A 300 -29.58 11.57 7.45
C LEU A 300 -30.07 10.61 8.55
N GLY A 301 -30.05 9.30 8.28
CA GLY A 301 -30.30 8.24 9.27
C GLY A 301 -29.36 8.33 10.46
N ALA A 302 -28.05 8.34 10.18
CA ALA A 302 -27.00 8.37 11.19
C ALA A 302 -27.01 9.64 12.05
N ILE A 303 -27.42 10.79 11.49
CA ILE A 303 -27.57 12.07 12.20
C ILE A 303 -28.86 12.08 13.05
N GLY A 304 -29.86 11.24 12.73
CA GLY A 304 -31.16 11.29 13.39
C GLY A 304 -32.05 12.44 12.90
N ALA A 305 -31.97 12.80 11.61
CA ALA A 305 -32.64 13.97 11.05
C ALA A 305 -34.17 13.79 10.91
N LEU A 306 -34.92 14.15 11.96
CA LEU A 306 -36.39 14.05 12.00
C LEU A 306 -37.07 14.84 10.87
N GLU A 307 -36.51 15.99 10.49
CA GLU A 307 -37.03 16.84 9.42
C GLU A 307 -36.95 16.18 8.04
N ALA A 308 -36.09 15.16 7.89
CA ALA A 308 -35.92 14.45 6.63
C ALA A 308 -36.89 13.27 6.45
N VAL A 309 -37.66 12.88 7.48
CA VAL A 309 -38.52 11.69 7.46
C VAL A 309 -39.43 11.64 6.24
N ASN A 310 -40.15 12.73 5.93
CA ASN A 310 -41.06 12.76 4.77
C ASN A 310 -40.32 12.53 3.44
N ARG A 311 -39.09 13.03 3.32
CA ARG A 311 -38.28 12.88 2.10
C ARG A 311 -37.71 11.48 1.99
N LEU A 312 -37.27 10.90 3.10
CA LEU A 312 -36.79 9.52 3.17
C LEU A 312 -37.92 8.52 2.90
N THR A 313 -39.14 8.77 3.39
CA THR A 313 -40.32 7.95 3.08
C THR A 313 -40.63 7.97 1.58
N ALA A 314 -40.56 9.12 0.91
CA ALA A 314 -40.71 9.15 -0.54
C ALA A 314 -39.61 8.34 -1.26
N LEU A 315 -38.38 8.38 -0.72
CA LEU A 315 -37.22 7.68 -1.27
C LEU A 315 -37.28 6.15 -1.10
N THR A 316 -38.20 5.60 -0.28
CA THR A 316 -38.42 4.14 -0.25
C THR A 316 -39.06 3.60 -1.53
N ASN A 317 -39.51 4.48 -2.43
CA ASN A 317 -40.02 4.13 -3.76
C ASN A 317 -39.04 4.49 -4.89
N ASP A 318 -37.77 4.78 -4.56
CA ASP A 318 -36.73 5.07 -5.55
C ASP A 318 -36.55 3.89 -6.53
N ASP A 319 -36.19 4.18 -7.79
CA ASP A 319 -35.96 3.16 -8.81
C ASP A 319 -34.81 2.21 -8.44
N ASP A 320 -33.80 2.71 -7.72
CA ASP A 320 -32.63 1.94 -7.30
C ASP A 320 -32.89 1.17 -5.99
N VAL A 321 -32.63 -0.15 -6.02
CA VAL A 321 -32.82 -1.05 -4.87
C VAL A 321 -32.00 -0.64 -3.64
N GLU A 322 -30.75 -0.23 -3.83
CA GLU A 322 -29.85 0.10 -2.72
C GLU A 322 -30.24 1.43 -2.09
N VAL A 323 -30.75 2.37 -2.89
CA VAL A 323 -31.34 3.62 -2.40
C VAL A 323 -32.57 3.32 -1.54
N ARG A 324 -33.52 2.48 -1.99
CA ARG A 324 -34.70 2.10 -1.20
C ARG A 324 -34.31 1.48 0.14
N LYS A 325 -33.36 0.53 0.13
CA LYS A 325 -32.84 -0.11 1.35
C LYS A 325 -32.21 0.90 2.30
N ALA A 326 -31.43 1.85 1.79
CA ALA A 326 -30.82 2.90 2.60
C ALA A 326 -31.86 3.82 3.23
N ALA A 327 -32.89 4.22 2.47
CA ALA A 327 -33.99 5.04 2.98
C ALA A 327 -34.76 4.35 4.12
N SER A 328 -35.12 3.07 3.94
CA SER A 328 -35.81 2.29 5.00
C SER A 328 -34.95 2.13 6.26
N ARG A 329 -33.64 1.88 6.11
CA ARG A 329 -32.72 1.82 7.26
C ARG A 329 -32.63 3.17 7.97
N ALA A 330 -32.48 4.26 7.23
CA ALA A 330 -32.38 5.60 7.79
C ALA A 330 -33.63 5.98 8.60
N LEU A 331 -34.84 5.67 8.10
CA LEU A 331 -36.09 5.88 8.82
C LEU A 331 -36.13 5.11 10.16
N ASN A 332 -35.67 3.85 10.16
CA ASN A 332 -35.58 3.05 11.38
C ASN A 332 -34.58 3.65 12.38
N GLU A 333 -33.41 4.07 11.92
CA GLU A 333 -32.38 4.71 12.76
C GLU A 333 -32.90 6.00 13.40
N ILE A 334 -33.60 6.85 12.64
CA ILE A 334 -34.22 8.08 13.13
C ILE A 334 -35.30 7.76 14.18
N ALA A 335 -36.17 6.77 13.91
CA ALA A 335 -37.21 6.38 14.85
C ALA A 335 -36.65 5.85 16.17
N LEU A 336 -35.55 5.09 16.13
CA LEU A 336 -34.85 4.62 17.32
C LEU A 336 -34.20 5.77 18.09
N ALA A 337 -33.54 6.71 17.41
CA ALA A 337 -32.94 7.88 18.04
C ALA A 337 -33.99 8.75 18.75
N GLY A 338 -35.17 8.95 18.14
CA GLY A 338 -36.26 9.73 18.72
C GLY A 338 -36.88 9.11 19.98
N ARG A 339 -36.80 7.78 20.15
CA ARG A 339 -37.29 7.07 21.35
C ARG A 339 -36.35 7.16 22.56
N VAL A 340 -35.09 7.54 22.36
CA VAL A 340 -34.10 7.65 23.44
C VAL A 340 -34.11 9.06 24.09
N VAL A 341 -34.74 10.03 23.44
CA VAL A 341 -34.79 11.45 23.89
C VAL A 341 -36.12 11.79 24.59
N GLN A 342 -37.08 10.85 24.63
CA GLN A 342 -38.34 10.94 25.37
C GLN A 342 -38.26 10.18 26.70
#